data_AF-A0A7S3RBA1-F1
#
_entry.id   AF-A0A7S3RBA1-F1
#
_cell.length_a   1.000
_cell.length_b   1.000
_cell.length_c   1.000
_cell.angle_alpha   90.00
_cell.angle_beta   90.00
_cell.angle_gamma   90.00
#
_symmetry.space_group_name_H-M   'P 1'
#
loop_
_entity.id
_entity.type
_entity.pdbx_description
1 polymer ?
#
loop_
_entity_poly.entity_id
_entity_poly.type
_entity_poly.pdbx_seq_one_letter_code
_entity_poly.pdbx_strand_id
1 'polypeptide(L)'
;GAAGFGSGGRGSWAGGSGERPAKRSKKERDAMMLPIDNQGPVVVKPPANEEERLEVERWKEERRKHYPTASNIAKRAAEAKSREEAGALDPRRQERLSRLREILEKQRMMGLDHAAGTTDMLDPSSGFGGGGGGRRGGRGGRGDR
;
A
#
# COMPACT_ATOMS: atom_id res chain seq x y z
N GLY A 1 18.39 57.50 6.53
CA GLY A 1 17.24 57.18 7.39
C GLY A 1 16.82 55.75 7.13
N ALA A 2 16.49 55.03 8.19
CA ALA A 2 16.29 53.58 8.31
C ALA A 2 15.43 52.90 7.22
N ALA A 3 15.91 51.74 6.74
CA ALA A 3 15.04 50.70 6.18
C ALA A 3 14.68 49.74 7.32
N GLY A 4 13.43 49.80 7.76
CA GLY A 4 12.85 48.85 8.70
C GLY A 4 12.45 47.57 7.97
N PHE A 5 13.05 46.45 8.34
CA PHE A 5 12.57 45.12 7.98
C PHE A 5 11.99 44.44 9.21
N GLY A 6 10.71 44.11 9.10
CA GLY A 6 9.89 43.51 10.15
C GLY A 6 10.40 42.16 10.60
N SER A 7 10.40 41.97 11.93
CA SER A 7 10.63 40.71 12.60
C SER A 7 9.46 39.76 12.36
N GLY A 8 9.58 38.91 11.34
CA GLY A 8 8.77 37.71 11.21
C GLY A 8 9.18 36.68 12.26
N GLY A 9 8.37 36.56 13.31
CA GLY A 9 8.54 35.59 14.39
C GLY A 9 8.65 34.16 13.86
N ARG A 10 9.68 33.45 14.32
CA ARG A 10 9.73 31.98 14.28
C ARG A 10 9.64 31.50 15.72
N GLY A 11 8.67 30.61 15.92
CA GLY A 11 8.16 30.20 17.22
C GLY A 11 9.24 29.71 18.17
N SER A 12 9.15 30.23 19.38
CA SER A 12 9.73 29.64 20.58
C SER A 12 9.13 28.25 20.78
N TRP A 13 9.89 27.21 20.43
CA TRP A 13 9.69 25.88 20.99
C TRP A 13 10.30 25.88 22.38
N ALA A 14 9.51 26.34 23.36
CA ALA A 14 9.77 26.07 24.75
C ALA A 14 9.52 24.57 24.99
N GLY A 15 10.59 23.81 25.15
CA GLY A 15 10.48 22.36 25.36
C GLY A 15 11.78 21.75 25.86
N GLY A 16 11.92 21.71 27.18
CA GLY A 16 12.78 20.76 27.90
C GLY A 16 14.27 21.07 27.89
N SER A 17 14.83 21.23 29.09
CA SER A 17 16.24 20.98 29.37
C SER A 17 16.57 19.50 29.12
N GLY A 18 16.60 19.10 27.85
CA GLY A 18 17.15 17.82 27.44
C GLY A 18 18.65 17.99 27.29
N GLU A 19 19.42 17.33 28.13
CA GLU A 19 20.84 17.09 27.88
C GLU A 19 21.01 16.70 26.41
N ARG A 20 21.78 17.49 25.65
CA ARG A 20 22.08 17.13 24.26
C ARG A 20 22.79 15.78 24.30
N PRO A 21 22.31 14.73 23.60
CA PRO A 21 23.00 13.46 23.59
C PRO A 21 24.43 13.70 23.11
N ALA A 22 25.41 13.26 23.90
CA ALA A 22 26.82 13.43 23.59
C ALA A 22 27.07 12.98 22.15
N LYS A 23 27.84 13.76 21.39
CA LYS A 23 28.18 13.43 20.00
C LYS A 23 28.97 12.12 20.01
N ARG A 24 28.29 11.01 19.77
CA ARG A 24 28.90 9.68 19.65
C ARG A 24 30.04 9.75 18.64
N SER A 25 31.17 9.17 19.01
CA SER A 25 32.34 9.16 18.14
C SER A 25 32.04 8.40 16.85
N LYS A 26 32.76 8.71 15.76
CA LYS A 26 32.61 7.99 14.48
C LYS A 26 32.75 6.47 14.68
N LYS A 27 33.71 6.05 15.51
CA LYS A 27 33.95 4.65 15.87
C LYS A 27 32.74 3.97 16.52
N GLU A 28 32.01 4.69 17.36
CA GLU A 28 30.83 4.17 18.06
C GLU A 28 29.61 4.04 17.13
N ARG A 29 29.48 4.95 16.16
CA ARG A 29 28.47 4.84 15.10
C ARG A 29 28.77 3.70 14.13
N ASP A 30 30.03 3.56 13.74
CA ASP A 30 30.48 2.49 12.86
C ASP A 30 30.31 1.12 13.54
N ALA A 31 30.57 1.03 14.84
CA ALA A 31 30.35 -0.20 15.63
C ALA A 31 28.87 -0.61 15.72
N MET A 32 27.93 0.35 15.74
CA MET A 32 26.48 0.07 15.75
C MET A 32 25.93 -0.31 14.38
N MET A 33 26.68 -0.07 13.30
CA MET A 33 26.33 -0.45 11.92
C MET A 33 26.91 -1.82 11.53
N LEU A 34 27.73 -2.42 12.39
CA LEU A 34 28.22 -3.78 12.16
C LEU A 34 27.05 -4.77 12.26
N PRO A 35 27.02 -5.80 11.40
CA PRO A 35 26.08 -6.90 11.54
C PRO A 35 26.14 -7.45 12.96
N ILE A 36 24.97 -7.59 13.60
CA ILE A 36 24.89 -8.20 14.92
C ILE A 36 25.24 -9.68 14.74
N ASP A 37 26.46 -10.05 15.12
CA ASP A 37 26.87 -11.44 15.23
C ASP A 37 26.10 -12.07 16.40
N ASN A 38 24.97 -12.71 16.09
CA ASN A 38 24.15 -13.47 17.04
C ASN A 38 24.81 -14.81 17.41
N GLN A 39 26.11 -14.80 17.73
CA GLN A 39 26.92 -15.98 18.07
C GLN A 39 26.73 -16.43 19.54
N GLY A 40 25.96 -15.68 20.33
CA GLY A 40 25.63 -16.03 21.72
C GLY A 40 24.43 -16.98 21.83
N PRO A 41 24.33 -17.76 22.92
CA PRO A 41 23.15 -18.59 23.19
C PRO A 41 21.92 -17.67 23.30
N VAL A 42 20.90 -17.94 22.49
CA VAL A 42 19.62 -17.21 22.54
C VAL A 42 18.93 -17.54 23.87
N VAL A 43 19.03 -16.64 24.84
CA VAL A 43 18.34 -16.79 26.14
C VAL A 43 16.91 -16.30 25.98
N VAL A 44 15.96 -17.23 25.85
CA VAL A 44 14.52 -16.93 25.84
C VAL A 44 14.00 -16.98 27.27
N LYS A 45 13.44 -15.87 27.77
CA LYS A 45 12.77 -15.85 29.07
C LYS A 45 11.51 -16.72 29.00
N PRO A 46 11.33 -17.70 29.92
CA PRO A 46 10.09 -18.45 29.98
C PRO A 46 8.91 -17.54 30.39
N PRO A 47 7.70 -17.78 29.88
CA PRO A 47 6.50 -17.04 30.30
C PRO A 47 6.28 -17.22 31.81
N ALA A 48 5.89 -16.14 32.50
CA ALA A 48 5.75 -16.15 33.95
C ALA A 48 4.41 -16.75 34.39
N ASN A 49 3.35 -16.56 33.58
CA ASN A 49 1.98 -16.96 33.89
C ASN A 49 1.36 -17.79 32.74
N GLU A 50 0.27 -18.52 33.02
CA GLU A 50 -0.44 -19.33 32.01
C GLU A 50 -1.05 -18.48 30.89
N GLU A 51 -1.55 -17.28 31.19
CA GLU A 51 -2.08 -16.34 30.20
C GLU A 51 -1.00 -15.89 29.21
N GLU A 52 0.20 -15.58 29.70
CA GLU A 52 1.36 -15.23 28.87
C GLU A 52 1.81 -16.41 28.01
N ARG A 53 1.72 -17.65 28.53
CA ARG A 53 2.05 -18.85 27.74
C ARG A 53 1.13 -18.97 26.53
N LEU A 54 -0.18 -18.81 26.73
CA LEU A 54 -1.18 -18.85 25.66
C LEU A 54 -1.01 -17.68 24.68
N GLU A 55 -0.65 -16.49 25.15
CA GLU A 55 -0.35 -15.35 24.28
C GLU A 55 0.90 -15.59 23.43
N VAL A 56 1.97 -16.10 24.02
CA VAL A 56 3.22 -16.44 23.31
C VAL A 56 2.98 -17.56 22.28
N GLU A 57 2.16 -18.55 22.60
CA GLU A 57 1.76 -19.61 21.67
C GLU A 57 0.98 -19.04 20.48
N ARG A 58 -0.07 -18.25 20.73
CA ARG A 58 -0.83 -17.58 19.66
C ARG A 58 0.07 -16.70 18.80
N TRP A 59 0.94 -15.92 19.43
CA TRP A 59 1.89 -15.05 18.73
C TRP A 59 2.85 -15.84 17.83
N LYS A 60 3.39 -16.96 18.32
CA LYS A 60 4.23 -17.86 17.52
C LYS A 60 3.46 -18.45 16.33
N GLU A 61 2.22 -18.86 16.53
CA GLU A 61 1.37 -19.43 15.49
C GLU A 61 1.01 -18.43 14.40
N GLU A 62 0.56 -17.23 14.78
CA GLU A 62 0.27 -16.14 13.86
C GLU A 62 1.49 -15.79 13.01
N ARG A 63 2.65 -15.66 13.66
CA ARG A 63 3.90 -15.39 12.94
C ARG A 63 4.25 -16.53 12.01
N ARG A 64 4.15 -17.79 12.43
CA ARG A 64 4.43 -18.95 11.56
C ARG A 64 3.49 -18.99 10.35
N LYS A 65 2.22 -18.64 10.54
CA LYS A 65 1.21 -18.57 9.47
C LYS A 65 1.49 -17.44 8.48
N HIS A 66 2.00 -16.32 8.97
CA HIS A 66 2.20 -15.12 8.15
C HIS A 66 3.62 -14.88 7.66
N TYR A 67 4.59 -15.64 8.15
CA TYR A 67 6.00 -15.52 7.76
C TYR A 67 6.17 -15.77 6.25
N PRO A 68 6.98 -14.97 5.55
CA PRO A 68 7.21 -15.10 4.12
C PRO A 68 8.13 -16.29 3.80
N THR A 69 7.62 -17.50 3.97
CA THR A 69 8.24 -18.72 3.43
C THR A 69 7.83 -18.90 1.97
N ALA A 70 8.66 -19.60 1.18
CA ALA A 70 8.34 -19.92 -0.22
C ALA A 70 6.95 -20.60 -0.37
N SER A 71 6.60 -21.50 0.55
CA SER A 71 5.31 -22.18 0.56
C SER A 71 4.14 -21.23 0.89
N ASN A 72 4.31 -20.33 1.87
CA ASN A 72 3.27 -19.35 2.23
C ASN A 72 3.05 -18.33 1.11
N ILE A 73 4.11 -17.92 0.42
CA ILE A 73 4.02 -17.03 -0.74
C ILE A 73 3.26 -17.73 -1.88
N ALA A 74 3.59 -18.98 -2.19
CA ALA A 74 2.91 -19.77 -3.21
C ALA A 74 1.41 -19.95 -2.88
N LYS A 75 1.08 -20.27 -1.62
CA LYS A 75 -0.31 -20.36 -1.15
C LYS A 75 -1.07 -19.04 -1.31
N ARG A 76 -0.49 -17.92 -0.88
CA ARG A 76 -1.12 -16.59 -1.05
C ARG A 76 -1.32 -16.23 -2.52
N ALA A 77 -0.35 -16.56 -3.38
CA ALA A 77 -0.47 -16.32 -4.82
C ALA A 77 -1.58 -17.19 -5.44
N ALA A 78 -1.71 -18.46 -5.03
CA ALA A 78 -2.79 -19.33 -5.48
C ALA A 78 -4.17 -18.84 -4.99
N GLU A 79 -4.28 -18.41 -3.73
CA GLU A 79 -5.51 -17.81 -3.19
C GLU A 79 -5.89 -16.51 -3.91
N ALA A 80 -4.91 -15.67 -4.24
CA ALA A 80 -5.14 -14.44 -5.00
C ALA A 80 -5.68 -14.75 -6.40
N LYS A 81 -5.06 -15.70 -7.11
CA LYS A 81 -5.55 -16.16 -8.43
C LYS A 81 -6.95 -16.76 -8.35
N SER A 82 -7.21 -17.60 -7.35
CA SER A 82 -8.55 -18.17 -7.15
C SER A 82 -9.61 -17.10 -6.87
N ARG A 83 -9.27 -16.04 -6.13
CA ARG A 83 -10.17 -14.89 -5.95
C ARG A 83 -10.37 -14.14 -7.26
N GLU A 84 -9.33 -13.92 -8.06
CA GLU A 84 -9.44 -13.31 -9.38
C GLU A 84 -10.36 -14.10 -10.32
N GLU A 85 -10.18 -15.42 -10.37
CA GLU A 85 -11.02 -16.36 -11.13
C GLU A 85 -12.48 -16.34 -10.65
N ALA A 86 -12.71 -16.26 -9.34
CA ALA A 86 -14.03 -16.15 -8.74
C ALA A 86 -14.69 -14.75 -8.88
N GLY A 87 -14.04 -13.80 -9.55
CA GLY A 87 -14.58 -12.46 -9.79
C GLY A 87 -14.28 -11.43 -8.70
N ALA A 88 -13.27 -11.67 -7.87
CA ALA A 88 -12.54 -10.86 -6.85
C ALA A 88 -13.28 -9.82 -5.99
N LEU A 89 -14.15 -9.01 -6.60
CA LEU A 89 -14.95 -7.98 -5.94
C LEU A 89 -16.45 -8.23 -6.08
N ASP A 90 -16.86 -8.98 -7.10
CA ASP A 90 -18.26 -9.18 -7.44
C ASP A 90 -18.50 -10.53 -8.14
N PRO A 91 -19.02 -11.53 -7.40
CA PRO A 91 -19.25 -12.86 -7.94
C PRO A 91 -20.31 -12.89 -9.05
N ARG A 92 -21.15 -11.84 -9.17
CA ARG A 92 -22.16 -11.70 -10.24
C ARG A 92 -21.72 -10.78 -11.37
N ARG A 93 -20.42 -10.41 -11.42
CA ARG A 93 -19.88 -9.53 -12.47
C ARG A 93 -20.19 -10.05 -13.86
N GLN A 94 -20.00 -11.34 -14.10
CA GLN A 94 -20.26 -11.95 -15.42
C GLN A 94 -21.75 -11.89 -15.79
N GLU A 95 -22.65 -12.22 -14.86
CA GLU A 95 -24.10 -12.15 -15.06
C GLU A 95 -24.55 -10.71 -15.39
N ARG A 96 -24.05 -9.72 -14.63
CA ARG A 96 -24.38 -8.31 -14.88
C ARG A 96 -23.85 -7.86 -16.24
N LEU A 97 -22.63 -8.23 -16.61
CA LEU A 97 -22.07 -7.88 -17.91
C LEU A 97 -22.85 -8.52 -19.06
N SER A 98 -23.27 -9.78 -18.92
CA SER A 98 -24.13 -10.46 -19.89
C SER A 98 -25.46 -9.73 -20.04
N ARG A 99 -26.12 -9.42 -18.92
CA ARG A 99 -27.41 -8.70 -18.93
C ARG A 99 -27.28 -7.29 -19.51
N LEU A 100 -26.18 -6.60 -19.22
CA LEU A 100 -25.91 -5.28 -19.80
C LEU A 100 -25.74 -5.36 -21.32
N ARG A 101 -24.99 -6.36 -21.83
CA ARG A 101 -24.84 -6.59 -23.27
C ARG A 101 -26.20 -6.82 -23.94
N GLU A 102 -27.04 -7.67 -23.36
CA GLU A 102 -28.38 -7.93 -23.89
C GLU A 102 -29.24 -6.65 -23.96
N ILE A 103 -29.17 -5.79 -22.94
CA ILE A 103 -29.90 -4.52 -22.91
C ILE A 103 -29.38 -3.58 -24.01
N LEU A 104 -28.06 -3.45 -24.13
CA LEU A 104 -27.42 -2.60 -25.14
C LEU A 104 -27.74 -3.08 -26.57
N GLU A 105 -27.71 -4.40 -26.81
CA GLU A 105 -28.11 -4.98 -28.09
C GLU A 105 -29.58 -4.71 -28.41
N LYS A 106 -30.48 -4.87 -27.43
CA LYS A 106 -31.90 -4.52 -27.61
C LYS A 106 -32.10 -3.05 -27.95
N GLN A 107 -31.39 -2.15 -27.27
CA GLN A 107 -31.45 -0.71 -27.57
C GLN A 107 -31.01 -0.41 -29.00
N ARG A 108 -29.93 -1.05 -29.46
CA ARG A 108 -29.43 -0.92 -30.83
C ARG A 108 -30.41 -1.46 -31.87
N MET A 109 -31.02 -2.63 -31.62
CA MET A 109 -32.04 -3.18 -32.53
C MET A 109 -33.27 -2.27 -32.65
N MET A 110 -33.62 -1.55 -31.57
CA MET A 110 -34.72 -0.58 -31.57
C MET A 110 -34.33 0.79 -32.12
N GLY A 111 -33.05 1.01 -32.48
CA GLY A 111 -32.54 2.32 -32.94
C GLY A 111 -32.56 3.40 -31.85
N LEU A 112 -32.56 3.00 -30.58
CA LEU A 112 -32.60 3.90 -29.41
C LEU A 112 -31.21 4.19 -28.84
N ASP A 113 -30.17 3.55 -29.37
CA ASP A 113 -28.79 3.66 -28.90
C ASP A 113 -28.25 5.09 -28.96
N HIS A 114 -28.56 5.84 -30.01
CA HIS A 114 -28.15 7.25 -30.11
C HIS A 114 -28.89 8.14 -29.10
N ALA A 115 -30.21 7.96 -28.96
CA ALA A 115 -31.02 8.73 -28.03
C ALA A 115 -30.70 8.40 -26.56
N ALA A 116 -30.34 7.16 -26.27
CA ALA A 116 -29.92 6.70 -24.95
C ALA A 116 -28.44 6.99 -24.64
N GLY A 117 -27.66 7.45 -25.63
CA GLY A 117 -26.22 7.70 -25.48
C GLY A 117 -25.39 6.43 -25.25
N THR A 118 -25.86 5.28 -25.75
CA THR A 118 -25.24 3.96 -25.53
C THR A 118 -24.49 3.40 -26.74
N THR A 119 -24.40 4.17 -27.84
CA THR A 119 -23.77 3.76 -29.12
C THR A 119 -22.37 3.17 -28.95
N ASP A 120 -21.52 3.78 -28.12
CA ASP A 120 -20.12 3.35 -27.97
C ASP A 120 -19.91 2.31 -26.86
N MET A 121 -20.96 1.95 -26.10
CA MET A 121 -20.81 1.11 -24.90
C MET A 121 -20.53 -0.37 -25.19
N LEU A 122 -20.72 -0.82 -26.43
CA LEU A 122 -20.36 -2.17 -26.88
C LEU A 122 -18.97 -2.22 -27.54
N ASP A 123 -18.36 -1.07 -27.85
CA ASP A 123 -17.04 -1.03 -28.48
C ASP A 123 -15.94 -1.22 -27.43
N PRO A 124 -15.12 -2.29 -27.51
CA PRO A 124 -13.97 -2.47 -26.62
C PRO A 124 -12.90 -1.38 -26.77
N SER A 125 -12.95 -0.57 -27.84
CA SER A 125 -12.06 0.57 -28.06
C SER A 125 -12.55 1.85 -27.38
N SER A 126 -13.84 1.94 -27.02
CA SER A 126 -14.36 3.06 -26.26
C SER A 126 -13.80 2.96 -24.84
N GLY A 127 -12.99 3.96 -24.46
CA GLY A 127 -12.17 3.96 -23.25
C GLY A 127 -12.94 3.98 -21.91
N PHE A 128 -14.15 3.43 -21.83
CA PHE A 128 -14.94 3.27 -20.61
C PHE A 128 -14.42 2.16 -19.68
N GLY A 129 -13.22 1.63 -19.94
CA GLY A 129 -12.41 0.86 -19.01
C GLY A 129 -11.32 1.72 -18.36
N GLY A 130 -11.71 2.85 -17.75
CA GLY A 130 -10.82 3.76 -17.04
C GLY A 130 -10.26 3.17 -15.75
N GLY A 131 -9.45 2.11 -15.86
CA GLY A 131 -8.44 1.78 -14.87
C GLY A 131 -7.48 2.96 -14.79
N GLY A 132 -7.56 3.71 -13.68
CA GLY A 132 -6.67 4.80 -13.35
C GLY A 132 -5.23 4.31 -13.13
N GLY A 133 -4.56 3.91 -14.21
CA GLY A 133 -3.12 3.78 -14.25
C GLY A 133 -2.53 5.18 -14.24
N GLY A 134 -2.06 5.62 -13.07
CA GLY A 134 -1.37 6.88 -12.86
C GLY A 134 -0.11 7.01 -13.71
N ARG A 135 -0.26 7.35 -14.99
CA ARG A 135 0.80 7.91 -15.82
C ARG A 135 0.77 9.43 -15.65
N ARG A 136 1.33 9.92 -14.53
CA ARG A 136 1.85 11.29 -14.48
C ARG A 136 3.36 11.23 -14.66
N GLY A 137 3.75 11.14 -15.92
CA GLY A 137 5.06 11.62 -16.37
C GLY A 137 5.10 13.14 -16.20
N GLY A 138 5.72 13.59 -15.11
CA GLY A 138 6.06 15.00 -14.91
C GLY A 138 7.37 15.33 -15.63
N ARG A 139 7.34 15.44 -16.95
CA ARG A 139 8.43 16.04 -17.74
C ARG A 139 8.31 17.57 -17.63
N GLY A 140 8.77 18.12 -16.51
CA GLY A 140 8.91 19.56 -16.30
C GLY A 140 10.27 20.04 -16.81
N GLY A 141 10.35 20.34 -18.11
CA GLY A 141 11.42 21.18 -18.65
C GLY A 141 10.93 22.62 -18.74
N ARG A 142 11.64 23.56 -18.10
CA ARG A 142 11.80 24.98 -18.46
C ARG A 142 12.70 25.67 -17.42
N GLY A 143 13.77 26.33 -17.88
CA GLY A 143 14.41 27.45 -17.17
C GLY A 143 15.91 27.33 -16.87
N ASP A 144 16.71 28.00 -17.70
CA ASP A 144 18.01 28.65 -17.41
C ASP A 144 19.31 27.82 -17.28
N ARG A 145 20.05 27.75 -18.40
CA ARG A 145 21.38 28.34 -18.55
C ARG A 145 21.57 28.89 -19.95
#